data_AF-A0A8S3V8H5-F1
#
_entry.id   AF-A0A8S3V8H5-F1
#
_cell.length_a   1.000
_cell.length_b   1.000
_cell.length_c   1.000
_cell.angle_alpha   90.00
_cell.angle_beta   90.00
_cell.angle_gamma   90.00
#
_symmetry.space_group_name_H-M   'P 1'
#
loop_
_entity.id
_entity.type
_entity.pdbx_description
1 polymer ?
#
loop_
_entity_poly.entity_id
_entity_poly.type
_entity_poly.pdbx_seq_one_letter_code
_entity_poly.pdbx_strand_id
1 'polypeptide(L)'
;MQEFSIKSTCLEYLEFSENTLFDRGASAVAFMHNLKNLKVLKINRNCRNSRSKRSQALILFSLVLPKTLDELYIKHNMGGDMADVEFINGINLRVLSLKDNEMWSCIGTFRGIINVEYFDMSGWRCEKLSINLLYGFPNLKTLKASGSHLGKGFVNLAGAGSFLSKNLRLQDINLSSIRMNSTPKGLFYARLGGYYQLTCRITISQYFQNFLQVSKH
;
A
#
# COMPACT_ATOMS: atom_id res chain seq x y z
N MET A 1 5.81 6.10 31.80
CA MET A 1 5.41 5.50 30.50
C MET A 1 5.58 4.00 30.68
N GLN A 2 4.51 3.21 30.64
CA GLN A 2 4.59 1.76 30.86
C GLN A 2 5.09 1.13 29.56
N GLU A 3 6.31 0.60 29.55
CA GLU A 3 6.83 -0.19 28.44
C GLU A 3 6.08 -1.52 28.38
N PHE A 4 5.24 -1.71 27.36
CA PHE A 4 4.69 -3.02 27.04
C PHE A 4 5.80 -3.87 26.42
N SER A 5 6.51 -4.63 27.23
CA SER A 5 7.51 -5.61 26.76
C SER A 5 6.91 -7.00 26.77
N ILE A 6 6.35 -7.42 25.63
CA ILE A 6 5.94 -8.81 25.42
C ILE A 6 7.11 -9.51 24.75
N LYS A 7 7.79 -10.38 25.50
CA LYS A 7 8.73 -11.36 24.93
C LYS A 7 8.01 -12.68 24.77
N SER A 8 7.65 -13.03 23.54
CA SER A 8 7.12 -14.35 23.23
C SER A 8 8.00 -15.03 22.18
N THR A 9 8.36 -16.27 22.47
CA THR A 9 9.14 -17.15 21.58
C THR A 9 8.27 -18.14 20.82
N CYS A 10 6.95 -18.08 20.93
CA CYS A 10 6.04 -18.97 20.22
C CYS A 10 4.89 -18.25 19.50
N LEU A 11 4.77 -16.93 19.68
CA LEU A 11 3.70 -16.16 19.06
C LEU A 11 3.98 -15.94 17.56
N GLU A 12 3.17 -16.59 16.71
CA GLU A 12 3.24 -16.45 15.26
C GLU A 12 2.15 -15.54 14.68
N TYR A 13 1.04 -15.37 15.39
CA TYR A 13 -0.09 -14.53 15.00
C TYR A 13 -0.41 -13.55 16.12
N LEU A 14 -0.59 -12.28 15.77
CA LEU A 14 -0.96 -11.23 16.71
C LEU A 14 -1.99 -10.29 16.08
N GLU A 15 -3.10 -10.13 16.77
CA GLU A 15 -4.13 -9.18 16.42
C GLU A 15 -4.36 -8.18 17.56
N PHE A 16 -4.05 -6.92 17.26
CA PHE A 16 -4.25 -5.78 18.14
C PHE A 16 -5.31 -4.81 17.60
N SER A 17 -6.38 -5.32 17.01
CA SER A 17 -7.43 -4.47 16.45
C SER A 17 -8.21 -3.73 17.54
N GLU A 18 -8.71 -2.53 17.23
CA GLU A 18 -9.65 -1.72 18.05
C GLU A 18 -9.11 -1.11 19.36
N ASN A 19 -7.79 -1.01 19.49
CA ASN A 19 -7.14 -0.36 20.63
C ASN A 19 -6.87 1.14 20.36
N THR A 20 -5.98 1.75 21.14
CA THR A 20 -5.56 3.15 20.99
C THR A 20 -4.04 3.24 20.82
N LEU A 21 -3.45 2.25 20.15
CA LEU A 21 -1.99 2.11 20.03
C LEU A 21 -1.34 3.34 19.40
N PHE A 22 -1.99 3.95 18.40
CA PHE A 22 -1.41 5.09 17.68
C PHE A 22 -1.84 6.45 18.26
N ASP A 23 -2.86 6.50 19.11
CA ASP A 23 -3.30 7.75 19.76
C ASP A 23 -2.23 8.35 20.68
N ARG A 24 -1.24 7.55 21.11
CA ARG A 24 -0.10 7.98 21.95
C ARG A 24 1.23 8.10 21.19
N GLY A 25 1.23 8.08 19.86
CA GLY A 25 2.43 8.21 19.02
C GLY A 25 3.18 6.90 18.75
N ALA A 26 4.41 7.00 18.23
CA ALA A 26 5.20 5.88 17.67
C ALA A 26 5.58 4.76 18.66
N SER A 27 5.34 4.96 19.96
CA SER A 27 5.72 4.03 21.04
C SER A 27 5.13 2.62 20.88
N ALA A 28 3.97 2.48 20.21
CA ALA A 28 3.36 1.17 19.98
C ALA A 28 4.07 0.30 18.93
N VAL A 29 4.83 0.87 18.00
CA VAL A 29 5.60 0.06 17.04
C VAL A 29 6.88 -0.47 17.67
N ALA A 30 7.40 0.27 18.66
CA ALA A 30 8.67 -0.03 19.29
C ALA A 30 8.69 -1.40 19.97
N PHE A 31 7.58 -1.96 20.48
CA PHE A 31 7.65 -3.28 21.11
C PHE A 31 7.70 -4.46 20.11
N MET A 32 7.33 -4.22 18.84
CA MET A 32 7.11 -5.30 17.89
C MET A 32 8.40 -6.03 17.48
N HIS A 33 9.55 -5.34 17.52
CA HIS A 33 10.84 -5.97 17.19
C HIS A 33 11.23 -7.15 18.11
N ASN A 34 10.59 -7.26 19.29
CA ASN A 34 10.85 -8.34 20.25
C ASN A 34 10.09 -9.64 19.95
N LEU A 35 9.14 -9.63 19.01
CA LEU A 35 8.31 -10.78 18.66
C LEU A 35 8.99 -11.64 17.59
N LYS A 36 10.01 -12.39 18.02
CA LYS A 36 10.98 -13.05 17.12
C LYS A 36 10.38 -14.07 16.15
N ASN A 37 9.21 -14.65 16.45
CA ASN A 37 8.56 -15.67 15.63
C ASN A 37 7.25 -15.20 14.98
N LEU A 38 6.95 -13.89 15.07
CA LEU A 38 5.71 -13.35 14.55
C LEU A 38 5.70 -13.36 13.03
N LYS A 39 4.72 -14.06 12.44
CA LYS A 39 4.51 -14.16 11.00
C LYS A 39 3.38 -13.25 10.54
N VAL A 40 2.32 -13.11 11.33
CA VAL A 40 1.13 -12.33 10.96
C VAL A 40 0.83 -11.29 12.03
N LEU A 41 0.70 -10.04 11.59
CA LEU A 41 0.39 -8.91 12.45
C LEU A 41 -0.80 -8.11 11.90
N LYS A 42 -1.85 -8.02 12.70
CA LYS A 42 -3.03 -7.19 12.41
C LYS A 42 -3.16 -6.09 13.45
N ILE A 43 -3.14 -4.85 12.99
CA ILE A 43 -3.27 -3.67 13.85
C ILE A 43 -4.34 -2.81 13.22
N ASN A 44 -5.63 -3.11 13.39
CA ASN A 44 -6.70 -2.36 12.73
C ASN A 44 -7.38 -1.39 13.70
N ARG A 45 -7.84 -0.22 13.26
CA ARG A 45 -8.66 0.71 14.07
C ARG A 45 -8.04 1.08 15.43
N ASN A 46 -6.75 1.41 15.43
CA ASN A 46 -5.94 1.79 16.59
C ASN A 46 -5.74 3.30 16.78
N CYS A 47 -6.45 4.09 15.97
CA CYS A 47 -6.42 5.54 16.00
C CYS A 47 -7.86 6.07 16.05
N ARG A 48 -8.29 6.51 17.23
CA ARG A 48 -9.68 6.98 17.44
C ARG A 48 -9.82 8.47 17.16
N ASN A 49 -8.74 9.25 17.27
CA ASN A 49 -8.78 10.69 17.07
C ASN A 49 -8.39 11.09 15.63
N SER A 50 -9.26 11.80 14.92
CA SER A 50 -8.97 12.23 13.54
C SER A 50 -7.81 13.22 13.44
N ARG A 51 -7.53 14.00 14.50
CA ARG A 51 -6.36 14.86 14.55
C ARG A 51 -5.07 14.05 14.65
N SER A 52 -5.08 12.93 15.37
CA SER A 52 -3.90 12.06 15.49
C SER A 52 -3.66 11.32 14.18
N LYS A 53 -4.69 10.94 13.41
CA LYS A 53 -4.52 10.36 12.06
C LYS A 53 -3.58 11.19 11.17
N ARG A 54 -3.82 12.51 11.05
CA ARG A 54 -2.97 13.44 10.25
C ARG A 54 -1.51 13.44 10.68
N SER A 55 -1.28 13.50 11.99
CA SER A 55 0.08 13.47 12.55
C SER A 55 0.72 12.08 12.45
N GLN A 56 -0.06 11.01 12.28
CA GLN A 56 0.43 9.64 12.22
C GLN A 56 0.88 9.19 10.83
N ALA A 57 0.53 9.89 9.75
CA ALA A 57 1.22 9.68 8.47
C ALA A 57 2.75 9.88 8.62
N LEU A 58 3.18 10.73 9.55
CA LEU A 58 4.59 10.93 9.91
C LEU A 58 5.19 9.73 10.68
N ILE A 59 4.39 8.88 11.33
CA ILE A 59 4.94 7.71 12.05
C ILE A 59 5.48 6.65 11.09
N LEU A 60 5.08 6.68 9.82
CA LEU A 60 5.56 5.76 8.81
C LEU A 60 6.94 6.10 8.23
N PHE A 61 7.62 7.16 8.64
CA PHE A 61 8.98 7.41 8.11
C PHE A 61 9.89 6.19 8.26
N SER A 62 9.74 5.45 9.37
CA SER A 62 10.43 4.18 9.57
C SER A 62 9.64 3.22 10.46
N LEU A 63 9.34 2.03 9.95
CA LEU A 63 8.75 0.92 10.71
C LEU A 63 9.77 -0.19 10.90
N VAL A 64 10.11 -0.48 12.15
CA VAL A 64 10.94 -1.64 12.49
C VAL A 64 10.05 -2.87 12.66
N LEU A 65 10.13 -3.80 11.71
CA LEU A 65 9.36 -5.03 11.73
C LEU A 65 10.13 -6.17 12.44
N PRO A 66 9.41 -7.16 13.01
CA PRO A 66 10.03 -8.44 13.30
C PRO A 66 10.61 -9.05 12.02
N LYS A 67 11.83 -9.59 12.10
CA LYS A 67 12.50 -10.21 10.94
C LYS A 67 11.72 -11.37 10.34
N THR A 68 10.81 -11.99 11.08
CA THR A 68 10.00 -13.15 10.66
C THR A 68 8.65 -12.76 10.09
N LEU A 69 8.30 -11.46 10.09
CA LEU A 69 6.97 -11.01 9.68
C LEU A 69 6.77 -11.22 8.18
N ASP A 70 5.69 -11.93 7.87
CA ASP A 70 5.28 -12.30 6.52
C ASP A 70 4.07 -11.46 6.06
N GLU A 71 3.13 -11.22 6.97
CA GLU A 71 1.90 -10.48 6.68
C GLU A 71 1.65 -9.33 7.66
N LEU A 72 1.40 -8.15 7.10
CA LEU A 72 1.11 -6.93 7.84
C LEU A 72 -0.19 -6.29 7.37
N TYR A 73 -1.14 -6.17 8.29
CA TYR A 73 -2.43 -5.51 8.07
C TYR A 73 -2.57 -4.30 8.99
N ILE A 74 -2.60 -3.11 8.40
CA ILE A 74 -2.78 -1.84 9.10
C ILE A 74 -3.99 -1.13 8.47
N LYS A 75 -5.18 -1.38 9.01
CA LYS A 75 -6.42 -0.80 8.51
C LYS A 75 -6.95 0.33 9.39
N HIS A 76 -7.44 1.42 8.80
CA HIS A 76 -8.12 2.52 9.53
C HIS A 76 -7.29 3.13 10.68
N ASN A 77 -5.99 3.32 10.48
CA ASN A 77 -5.11 3.89 11.50
C ASN A 77 -4.54 5.24 11.10
N MET A 78 -4.33 5.46 9.81
CA MET A 78 -3.50 6.54 9.32
C MET A 78 -4.32 7.47 8.44
N GLY A 79 -3.90 8.73 8.35
CA GLY A 79 -4.41 9.68 7.38
C GLY A 79 -3.43 10.82 7.18
N GLY A 80 -3.51 11.52 6.06
CA GLY A 80 -2.55 12.58 5.73
C GLY A 80 -1.77 12.33 4.46
N ASP A 81 -0.65 13.02 4.34
CA ASP A 81 0.21 12.95 3.17
C ASP A 81 1.31 11.90 3.39
N MET A 82 1.42 10.98 2.44
CA MET A 82 2.42 9.93 2.45
C MET A 82 3.75 10.49 1.93
N ALA A 83 4.74 10.52 2.82
CA ALA A 83 6.14 10.70 2.47
C ALA A 83 6.81 9.34 2.18
N ASP A 84 8.12 9.32 2.03
CA ASP A 84 8.86 8.06 1.91
C ASP A 84 8.74 7.25 3.21
N VAL A 85 8.43 5.96 3.04
CA VAL A 85 8.21 4.99 4.12
C VAL A 85 9.29 3.94 4.06
N GLU A 86 10.11 3.85 5.11
CA GLU A 86 11.12 2.81 5.24
C GLU A 86 10.64 1.68 6.16
N PHE A 87 10.74 0.44 5.69
CA PHE A 87 10.51 -0.73 6.51
C PHE A 87 11.84 -1.39 6.87
N ILE A 88 12.31 -1.17 8.09
CA ILE A 88 13.50 -1.82 8.63
C ILE A 88 13.14 -3.28 8.94
N ASN A 89 13.97 -4.22 8.47
CA ASN A 89 13.73 -5.67 8.54
C ASN A 89 12.49 -6.17 7.76
N GLY A 90 11.96 -5.39 6.81
CA GLY A 90 10.79 -5.76 6.02
C GLY A 90 11.03 -6.79 4.90
N ILE A 91 12.24 -7.34 4.78
CA ILE A 91 12.62 -8.20 3.64
C ILE A 91 11.80 -9.49 3.52
N ASN A 92 11.20 -9.98 4.61
CA ASN A 92 10.40 -11.21 4.59
C ASN A 92 8.91 -10.95 4.34
N LEU A 93 8.48 -9.68 4.34
CA LEU A 93 7.08 -9.34 4.17
C LEU A 93 6.61 -9.69 2.74
N ARG A 94 5.59 -10.54 2.64
CA ARG A 94 4.93 -10.91 1.37
C ARG A 94 3.59 -10.18 1.18
N VAL A 95 2.89 -9.89 2.27
CA VAL A 95 1.56 -9.27 2.25
C VAL A 95 1.59 -7.95 3.02
N LEU A 96 1.27 -6.86 2.33
CA LEU A 96 1.06 -5.54 2.94
C LEU A 96 -0.36 -5.04 2.63
N SER A 97 -1.21 -4.96 3.64
CA SER A 97 -2.51 -4.32 3.53
C SER A 97 -2.55 -3.05 4.36
N LEU A 98 -2.69 -1.92 3.68
CA LEU A 98 -2.91 -0.61 4.29
C LEU A 98 -4.33 -0.11 3.99
N LYS A 99 -5.27 -1.03 3.80
CA LYS A 99 -6.63 -0.73 3.35
C LYS A 99 -7.34 0.29 4.25
N ASP A 100 -8.21 1.10 3.64
CA ASP A 100 -9.10 2.06 4.29
C ASP A 100 -8.39 3.03 5.26
N ASN A 101 -7.13 3.38 4.95
CA ASN A 101 -6.46 4.53 5.55
C ASN A 101 -6.79 5.81 4.77
N GLU A 102 -6.83 6.93 5.47
CA GLU A 102 -7.24 8.23 4.95
C GLU A 102 -6.06 9.00 4.30
N MET A 103 -5.29 8.32 3.44
CA MET A 103 -4.15 8.94 2.74
C MET A 103 -4.65 9.87 1.62
N TRP A 104 -4.22 11.14 1.62
CA TRP A 104 -4.65 12.15 0.62
C TRP A 104 -3.60 12.42 -0.45
N SER A 105 -2.32 12.30 -0.12
CA SER A 105 -1.20 12.47 -1.04
C SER A 105 -0.33 11.23 -1.02
N CYS A 106 0.00 10.68 -2.19
CA CYS A 106 0.73 9.44 -2.38
C CYS A 106 1.98 9.70 -3.22
N ILE A 107 2.75 10.70 -2.77
CA ILE A 107 3.93 11.21 -3.46
C ILE A 107 5.23 10.52 -3.04
N GLY A 108 5.26 9.92 -1.85
CA GLY A 108 6.39 9.11 -1.39
C GLY A 108 6.48 7.73 -2.03
N THR A 109 7.49 6.98 -1.62
CA THR A 109 7.73 5.59 -2.01
C THR A 109 7.89 4.67 -0.79
N PHE A 110 7.89 3.37 -1.03
CA PHE A 110 8.19 2.36 -0.02
C PHE A 110 9.60 1.80 -0.18
N ARG A 111 10.30 1.55 0.93
CA ARG A 111 11.65 0.95 0.94
C ARG A 111 11.73 -0.21 1.93
N GLY A 112 12.62 -1.15 1.69
CA GLY A 112 12.90 -2.26 2.61
C GLY A 112 11.94 -3.46 2.54
N ILE A 113 10.94 -3.45 1.65
CA ILE A 113 9.92 -4.50 1.47
C ILE A 113 9.91 -5.11 0.07
N ILE A 114 11.10 -5.46 -0.42
CA ILE A 114 11.33 -5.88 -1.81
C ILE A 114 10.62 -7.18 -2.21
N ASN A 115 10.19 -8.01 -1.24
CA ASN A 115 9.56 -9.31 -1.48
C ASN A 115 8.04 -9.28 -1.38
N VAL A 116 7.42 -8.10 -1.19
CA VAL A 116 5.96 -7.99 -1.16
C VAL A 116 5.38 -8.39 -2.52
N GLU A 117 4.45 -9.33 -2.46
CA GLU A 117 3.73 -9.87 -3.62
C GLU A 117 2.28 -9.37 -3.68
N TYR A 118 1.70 -9.00 -2.53
CA TYR A 118 0.35 -8.47 -2.41
C TYR A 118 0.37 -7.11 -1.71
N PHE A 119 -0.16 -6.09 -2.39
CA PHE A 119 -0.34 -4.75 -1.83
C PHE A 119 -1.81 -4.31 -1.95
N ASP A 120 -2.41 -3.95 -0.81
CA ASP A 120 -3.77 -3.40 -0.76
C ASP A 120 -3.79 -1.99 -0.17
N MET A 121 -4.08 -1.04 -1.05
CA MET A 121 -4.29 0.39 -0.79
C MET A 121 -5.73 0.81 -1.09
N SER A 122 -6.68 -0.14 -1.08
CA SER A 122 -8.09 0.16 -1.32
C SER A 122 -8.62 1.19 -0.32
N GLY A 123 -9.53 2.06 -0.78
CA GLY A 123 -10.12 3.12 0.04
C GLY A 123 -9.21 4.34 0.28
N TRP A 124 -7.99 4.37 -0.25
CA TRP A 124 -7.10 5.54 -0.14
C TRP A 124 -7.63 6.72 -0.95
N ARG A 125 -7.49 7.93 -0.42
CA ARG A 125 -7.95 9.16 -1.07
C ARG A 125 -6.83 9.90 -1.80
N CYS A 126 -5.88 9.16 -2.40
CA CYS A 126 -4.73 9.71 -3.13
C CYS A 126 -5.17 10.64 -4.27
N GLU A 127 -5.18 11.95 -4.06
CA GLU A 127 -5.41 12.93 -5.12
C GLU A 127 -4.12 13.34 -5.82
N LYS A 128 -2.99 13.30 -5.10
CA LYS A 128 -1.64 13.45 -5.63
C LYS A 128 -0.96 12.08 -5.66
N LEU A 129 -0.31 11.76 -6.77
CA LEU A 129 0.30 10.45 -7.00
C LEU A 129 1.71 10.61 -7.57
N SER A 130 2.65 9.85 -7.05
CA SER A 130 3.98 9.69 -7.65
C SER A 130 4.03 8.46 -8.54
N ILE A 131 4.74 8.58 -9.66
CA ILE A 131 5.07 7.45 -10.53
C ILE A 131 5.93 6.39 -9.82
N ASN A 132 6.64 6.78 -8.75
CA ASN A 132 7.52 5.90 -7.99
C ASN A 132 6.83 5.23 -6.79
N LEU A 133 5.52 5.41 -6.59
CA LEU A 133 4.81 4.81 -5.46
C LEU A 133 5.05 3.30 -5.36
N LEU A 134 5.06 2.61 -6.51
CA LEU A 134 5.20 1.16 -6.57
C LEU A 134 6.65 0.67 -6.77
N TYR A 135 7.64 1.57 -6.81
CA TYR A 135 9.05 1.18 -7.01
C TYR A 135 9.58 0.27 -5.91
N GLY A 136 9.07 0.41 -4.69
CA GLY A 136 9.42 -0.43 -3.55
C GLY A 136 9.00 -1.90 -3.66
N PHE A 137 8.18 -2.25 -4.66
CA PHE A 137 7.58 -3.58 -4.79
C PHE A 137 7.99 -4.30 -6.09
N PRO A 138 9.29 -4.59 -6.33
CA PRO A 138 9.74 -5.20 -7.58
C PRO A 138 9.13 -6.59 -7.82
N ASN A 139 8.64 -7.26 -6.77
CA ASN A 139 8.02 -8.59 -6.83
C ASN A 139 6.49 -8.58 -6.79
N LEU A 140 5.86 -7.41 -6.91
CA LEU A 140 4.40 -7.28 -6.78
C LEU A 140 3.66 -8.10 -7.83
N LYS A 141 2.74 -8.96 -7.37
CA LYS A 141 1.85 -9.78 -8.20
C LYS A 141 0.41 -9.28 -8.14
N THR A 142 -0.03 -8.81 -6.97
CA THR A 142 -1.40 -8.35 -6.75
C THR A 142 -1.42 -6.92 -6.22
N LEU A 143 -2.12 -6.04 -6.94
CA LEU A 143 -2.40 -4.67 -6.51
C LEU A 143 -3.91 -4.48 -6.35
N LYS A 144 -4.34 -4.19 -5.11
CA LYS A 144 -5.72 -3.78 -4.83
C LYS A 144 -5.73 -2.29 -4.50
N ALA A 145 -6.41 -1.50 -5.31
CA ALA A 145 -6.61 -0.07 -5.08
C ALA A 145 -8.08 0.34 -5.29
N SER A 146 -9.00 -0.59 -5.02
CA SER A 146 -10.43 -0.38 -5.23
C SER A 146 -10.96 0.77 -4.37
N GLY A 147 -11.89 1.55 -4.91
CA GLY A 147 -12.49 2.70 -4.20
C GLY A 147 -11.51 3.81 -3.85
N SER A 148 -10.29 3.79 -4.41
CA SER A 148 -9.30 4.85 -4.17
C SER A 148 -9.60 6.10 -5.02
N HIS A 149 -8.93 7.22 -4.76
CA HIS A 149 -9.06 8.44 -5.61
C HIS A 149 -7.95 8.54 -6.67
N LEU A 150 -7.27 7.43 -6.96
CA LEU A 150 -6.13 7.38 -7.88
C LEU A 150 -6.43 7.94 -9.28
N GLY A 151 -7.68 7.87 -9.74
CA GLY A 151 -8.11 8.45 -11.01
C GLY A 151 -7.79 9.94 -11.13
N LYS A 152 -7.96 10.71 -10.04
CA LYS A 152 -7.55 12.13 -10.00
C LYS A 152 -6.03 12.28 -10.07
N GLY A 153 -5.30 11.43 -9.35
CA GLY A 153 -3.84 11.41 -9.37
C GLY A 153 -3.28 11.12 -10.76
N PHE A 154 -3.88 10.17 -11.48
CA PHE A 154 -3.48 9.82 -12.84
C PHE A 154 -3.69 10.94 -13.86
N VAL A 155 -4.77 11.72 -13.74
CA VAL A 155 -5.02 12.87 -14.64
C VAL A 155 -3.93 13.93 -14.50
N ASN A 156 -3.41 14.13 -13.29
CA ASN A 156 -2.41 15.15 -12.99
C ASN A 156 -0.96 14.67 -13.07
N LEU A 157 -0.73 13.37 -13.34
CA LEU A 157 0.59 12.77 -13.31
C LEU A 157 1.19 12.66 -14.71
N ALA A 158 2.20 13.50 -14.97
CA ALA A 158 3.04 13.33 -16.15
C ALA A 158 3.66 11.92 -16.16
N GLY A 159 3.49 11.20 -17.27
CA GLY A 159 3.97 9.82 -17.36
C GLY A 159 3.15 8.81 -16.58
N ALA A 160 1.90 9.11 -16.19
CA ALA A 160 0.97 8.16 -15.55
C ALA A 160 0.92 6.78 -16.23
N GLY A 161 1.13 6.73 -17.55
CA GLY A 161 1.26 5.49 -18.30
C GLY A 161 2.35 4.53 -17.82
N SER A 162 3.38 5.05 -17.17
CA SER A 162 4.51 4.28 -16.64
C SER A 162 4.34 3.87 -15.17
N PHE A 163 3.21 4.21 -14.53
CA PHE A 163 2.96 3.90 -13.12
C PHE A 163 3.06 2.40 -12.81
N LEU A 164 2.58 1.54 -13.72
CA LEU A 164 2.64 0.08 -13.57
C LEU A 164 3.85 -0.55 -14.28
N SER A 165 4.63 0.23 -15.05
CA SER A 165 5.60 -0.34 -16.00
C SER A 165 6.81 -1.00 -15.34
N LYS A 166 7.08 -0.71 -14.07
CA LYS A 166 8.19 -1.30 -13.32
C LYS A 166 7.82 -2.58 -12.59
N ASN A 167 6.53 -2.84 -12.37
CA ASN A 167 6.06 -4.04 -11.68
C ASN A 167 5.66 -5.10 -12.72
N LEU A 168 6.66 -5.57 -13.47
CA LEU A 168 6.49 -6.51 -14.59
C LEU A 168 5.89 -7.87 -14.19
N ARG A 169 5.81 -8.16 -12.89
CA ARG A 169 5.26 -9.40 -12.32
C ARG A 169 3.79 -9.30 -11.93
N LEU A 170 3.14 -8.15 -12.15
CA LEU A 170 1.72 -7.98 -11.84
C LEU A 170 0.86 -8.99 -12.61
N GLN A 171 -0.05 -9.63 -11.88
CA GLN A 171 -0.97 -10.67 -12.35
C GLN A 171 -2.42 -10.28 -12.09
N ASP A 172 -2.72 -9.65 -10.95
CA ASP A 172 -4.07 -9.20 -10.58
C ASP A 172 -4.03 -7.73 -10.16
N ILE A 173 -4.78 -6.90 -10.88
CA ILE A 173 -4.95 -5.49 -10.57
C ILE A 173 -6.43 -5.19 -10.39
N ASN A 174 -6.79 -4.65 -9.22
CA ASN A 174 -8.13 -4.13 -8.96
C ASN A 174 -8.09 -2.60 -8.84
N LEU A 175 -8.54 -1.92 -9.90
CA LEU A 175 -8.77 -0.47 -9.96
C LEU A 175 -10.27 -0.16 -10.10
N SER A 176 -11.14 -0.98 -9.51
CA SER A 176 -12.57 -0.66 -9.47
C SER A 176 -12.82 0.62 -8.67
N SER A 177 -13.75 1.45 -9.15
CA SER A 177 -14.20 2.66 -8.44
C SER A 177 -13.10 3.68 -8.10
N ILE A 178 -12.05 3.79 -8.94
CA ILE A 178 -10.93 4.73 -8.68
C ILE A 178 -11.19 6.20 -9.06
N ARG A 179 -12.41 6.54 -9.49
CA ARG A 179 -12.80 7.89 -9.94
C ARG A 179 -11.91 8.46 -11.06
N MET A 180 -11.58 7.61 -12.03
CA MET A 180 -10.88 8.02 -13.24
C MET A 180 -11.91 8.56 -14.23
N ASN A 181 -11.59 9.65 -14.94
CA ASN A 181 -12.47 10.19 -16.02
C ASN A 181 -11.96 9.79 -17.41
N SER A 182 -10.67 9.46 -17.53
CA SER A 182 -10.04 8.96 -18.75
C SER A 182 -8.81 8.12 -18.39
N THR A 183 -8.51 7.10 -19.19
CA THR A 183 -7.36 6.22 -18.96
C THR A 183 -6.09 6.87 -19.54
N PRO A 184 -5.04 7.12 -18.74
CA PRO A 184 -3.77 7.58 -19.27
C PRO A 184 -3.18 6.59 -20.28
N LYS A 185 -2.66 7.12 -21.40
CA LYS A 185 -2.01 6.31 -22.42
C LYS A 185 -0.87 5.50 -21.80
N GLY A 186 -0.87 4.19 -22.04
CA GLY A 186 0.18 3.29 -21.56
C GLY A 186 -0.05 2.71 -20.16
N LEU A 187 -1.07 3.16 -19.40
CA LEU A 187 -1.24 2.77 -17.99
C LEU A 187 -1.21 1.25 -17.77
N PHE A 188 -1.87 0.50 -18.64
CA PHE A 188 -1.99 -0.96 -18.56
C PHE A 188 -1.06 -1.72 -19.50
N TYR A 189 -0.16 -1.00 -20.17
CA TYR A 189 0.71 -1.60 -21.16
C TYR A 189 2.15 -1.59 -20.67
N ALA A 190 2.71 -2.79 -20.46
CA ALA A 190 4.15 -2.93 -20.28
C ALA A 190 4.83 -2.81 -21.66
N ARG A 191 5.89 -2.00 -21.75
CA ARG A 191 6.72 -1.94 -22.95
C ARG A 191 7.72 -3.10 -22.88
N LEU A 192 7.44 -4.17 -23.61
CA LEU A 192 8.32 -5.33 -23.76
C LEU A 192 8.84 -5.34 -25.20
N GLY A 193 10.15 -5.10 -25.39
CA GLY A 193 10.77 -5.18 -26.72
C GLY A 193 10.19 -4.24 -27.78
N GLY A 194 9.65 -3.08 -27.40
CA GLY A 194 9.05 -2.11 -28.32
C GLY A 194 7.53 -2.24 -28.51
N TYR A 195 6.92 -3.31 -28.01
CA TYR A 195 5.47 -3.55 -28.08
C TYR A 195 4.81 -3.35 -26.71
N TYR A 196 3.55 -2.95 -26.75
CA TYR A 196 2.70 -2.72 -25.59
C TYR A 196 1.78 -3.94 -25.40
N GLN A 197 1.95 -4.69 -24.30
CA GLN A 197 1.09 -5.84 -23.99
C GLN A 197 0.46 -5.73 -22.61
N LEU A 198 -0.79 -6.19 -22.52
CA LEU A 198 -1.51 -6.44 -21.26
C LEU A 198 -0.97 -7.74 -20.65
N THR A 199 -0.37 -7.66 -19.47
CA THR A 199 0.26 -8.82 -18.81
C THR A 199 -0.55 -9.38 -17.64
N CYS A 200 -1.72 -8.81 -17.33
CA CYS A 200 -2.44 -9.09 -16.09
C CYS A 200 -3.97 -9.10 -16.24
N ARG A 201 -4.64 -9.73 -15.27
CA ARG A 201 -6.08 -9.63 -15.06
C ARG A 201 -6.39 -8.27 -14.41
N ILE A 202 -7.18 -7.46 -15.10
CA ILE A 202 -7.57 -6.14 -14.63
C ILE A 202 -9.06 -6.11 -14.31
N THR A 203 -9.38 -5.71 -13.09
CA THR A 203 -10.75 -5.38 -12.67
C THR A 203 -10.89 -3.86 -12.61
N ILE A 204 -11.72 -3.31 -13.48
CA ILE A 204 -12.12 -1.90 -13.54
C ILE A 204 -13.64 -1.81 -13.46
N SER A 205 -14.17 -0.64 -13.08
CA SER A 205 -15.62 -0.42 -13.05
C SER A 205 -16.24 -0.56 -14.45
N GLN A 206 -17.50 -0.99 -14.50
CA GLN A 206 -18.24 -1.32 -15.72
C GLN A 206 -18.26 -0.16 -16.73
N TYR A 207 -18.27 1.09 -16.24
CA TYR A 207 -18.21 2.31 -17.07
C TYR A 207 -16.94 2.44 -17.94
N PHE A 208 -15.85 1.74 -17.59
CA PHE A 208 -14.57 1.80 -18.34
C PHE A 208 -14.35 0.63 -19.31
N GLN A 209 -15.11 -0.46 -19.20
CA GLN A 209 -14.94 -1.64 -20.06
C GLN A 209 -15.11 -1.29 -21.55
N ASN A 210 -15.96 -0.30 -21.85
CA ASN A 210 -16.21 0.18 -23.22
C ASN A 210 -14.98 0.86 -23.85
N PHE A 211 -14.07 1.46 -23.07
CA PHE A 211 -12.90 2.17 -23.60
C PHE A 211 -11.74 1.23 -23.96
N LEU A 212 -11.58 0.10 -23.25
CA LEU A 212 -10.53 -0.88 -23.56
C LEU A 212 -10.84 -1.72 -24.82
N GLN A 213 -12.10 -1.77 -25.25
CA GLN A 213 -12.47 -2.42 -26.50
C GLN A 213 -12.07 -1.60 -27.73
N VAL A 214 -11.99 -0.27 -27.61
CA VAL A 214 -11.66 0.65 -28.73
C VAL A 214 -10.17 0.66 -29.07
N SER A 215 -9.28 0.30 -28.14
CA SER A 215 -7.83 0.31 -28.34
C SER A 215 -7.23 -1.01 -28.84
N LYS A 216 -8.07 -1.91 -29.42
CA LYS A 216 -7.65 -3.18 -30.04
C LYS A 216 -7.39 -3.07 -31.56
N HIS A 217 -7.33 -1.87 -32.12
CA HIS A 217 -7.00 -1.62 -33.52
C HIS A 217 -5.66 -0.90 -33.66
#